data_AF-A0A1C5D6P7-F1
#
_entry.id   AF-A0A1C5D6P7-F1
#
_cell.length_a   1.000
_cell.length_b   1.000
_cell.length_c   1.000
_cell.angle_alpha   90.00
_cell.angle_beta   90.00
_cell.angle_gamma   90.00
#
_symmetry.space_group_name_H-M   'P 1'
#
loop_
_entity.id
_entity.type
_entity.pdbx_description
1 polymer ?
#
loop_
_entity_poly.entity_id
_entity_poly.type
_entity_poly.pdbx_seq_one_letter_code
_entity_poly.pdbx_strand_id
1 'polypeptide(L)'
;MNHGALPGGGALLVVGDVVTDVVARYRTPLAHGTDTAAEIRTLPGGAGANAACWAVHSGCADVRLLARVGADAHDWHAERLRRAGVRAHLVIDDKAPTATVICLVDASAERTLLTDSGATLRLSPVDWSPSLLDGIGRLHLSGYLFFTEVSRRLAAFVMAAALEREIPVSVDPASAGFIEELGADRFLAAMEGVETLLPNVDEARLLTGLTDPADAAAELSRRVPVAVVTLGGDGALVAEAGAVRARVPPVPARAVDSTGAGDAFTGAFLAARLTGADLVRAAAAGCRAGAQAVATVGGRPPDGP
;
A
#
# COMPACT_ATOMS: atom_id res chain seq x y z
N MET A 1 6.86 34.03 21.65
CA MET A 1 5.83 33.03 22.00
C MET A 1 6.32 31.69 21.52
N ASN A 2 6.39 30.74 22.44
CA ASN A 2 7.12 29.49 22.33
C ASN A 2 6.29 28.50 21.49
N HIS A 3 6.62 28.29 20.22
CA HIS A 3 6.10 27.15 19.45
C HIS A 3 7.04 25.98 19.70
N GLY A 4 6.63 25.12 20.64
CA GLY A 4 7.34 23.89 20.98
C GLY A 4 7.60 23.07 19.72
N ALA A 5 8.87 22.82 19.44
CA ALA A 5 9.29 21.80 18.51
C ALA A 5 8.63 20.47 18.94
N LEU A 6 7.82 19.88 18.06
CA LEU A 6 7.29 18.54 18.26
C LEU A 6 8.48 17.57 18.31
N PRO A 7 8.62 16.76 19.37
CA PRO A 7 9.73 15.82 19.48
C PRO A 7 9.50 14.65 18.50
N GLY A 8 10.23 14.65 17.39
CA GLY A 8 10.48 13.47 16.53
C GLY A 8 9.43 13.14 15.46
N GLY A 9 9.71 13.54 14.21
CA GLY A 9 9.06 13.05 12.97
C GLY A 9 7.82 13.84 12.53
N GLY A 10 7.82 14.33 11.27
CA GLY A 10 6.62 14.90 10.64
C GLY A 10 5.54 13.85 10.36
N ALA A 11 4.40 14.25 9.80
CA ALA A 11 3.28 13.36 9.47
C ALA A 11 3.56 12.46 8.25
N LEU A 12 2.83 11.35 8.11
CA LEU A 12 2.84 10.50 6.93
C LEU A 12 1.70 10.91 6.00
N LEU A 13 2.01 11.22 4.74
CA LEU A 13 1.01 11.36 3.69
C LEU A 13 1.04 10.13 2.79
N VAL A 14 -0.10 9.46 2.66
CA VAL A 14 -0.33 8.43 1.65
C VAL A 14 -1.18 9.02 0.53
N VAL A 15 -0.78 8.83 -0.72
CA VAL A 15 -1.62 9.08 -1.90
C VAL A 15 -1.86 7.75 -2.58
N GLY A 16 -3.13 7.39 -2.74
CA GLY A 16 -3.46 6.07 -3.25
C GLY A 16 -4.95 5.85 -3.34
N ASP A 17 -5.34 4.63 -2.99
CA ASP A 17 -6.64 4.07 -3.31
C ASP A 17 -7.47 3.74 -2.07
N VAL A 18 -8.78 3.76 -2.29
CA VAL A 18 -9.81 3.28 -1.36
C VAL A 18 -10.70 2.34 -2.16
N VAL A 19 -10.88 1.13 -1.65
CA VAL A 19 -11.61 0.06 -2.35
C VAL A 19 -12.62 -0.57 -1.40
N THR A 20 -13.77 -0.95 -1.91
CA THR A 20 -14.75 -1.78 -1.21
C THR A 20 -14.49 -3.25 -1.54
N ASP A 21 -14.02 -4.02 -0.58
CA ASP A 21 -13.82 -5.46 -0.76
C ASP A 21 -15.12 -6.21 -0.44
N VAL A 22 -15.58 -7.04 -1.38
CA VAL A 22 -16.72 -7.94 -1.21
C VAL A 22 -16.21 -9.37 -1.19
N VAL A 23 -16.09 -9.95 0.00
CA VAL A 23 -15.59 -11.31 0.15
C VAL A 23 -16.75 -12.28 0.19
N ALA A 24 -16.85 -13.14 -0.82
CA ALA A 24 -17.86 -14.19 -0.92
C ALA A 24 -17.20 -15.56 -0.72
N ARG A 25 -17.48 -16.20 0.42
CA ARG A 25 -16.96 -17.53 0.77
C ARG A 25 -18.00 -18.59 0.46
N TYR A 26 -17.66 -19.53 -0.40
CA TYR A 26 -18.55 -20.60 -0.82
C TYR A 26 -17.90 -21.97 -0.56
N ARG A 27 -18.71 -22.98 -0.22
CA ARG A 27 -18.23 -24.32 0.18
C ARG A 27 -18.45 -25.40 -0.87
N THR A 28 -19.24 -25.11 -1.89
CA THR A 28 -19.59 -26.02 -2.98
C THR A 28 -19.23 -25.37 -4.30
N PRO A 29 -18.83 -26.11 -5.34
CA PRO A 29 -18.56 -25.54 -6.66
C PRO A 29 -19.69 -24.60 -7.11
N LEU A 30 -19.32 -23.50 -7.79
CA LEU A 30 -20.29 -22.54 -8.31
C LEU A 30 -21.27 -23.23 -9.25
N ALA A 31 -22.56 -23.14 -8.93
CA ALA A 31 -23.62 -23.72 -9.73
C ALA A 31 -23.97 -22.78 -10.90
N HIS A 32 -23.79 -23.25 -12.14
CA HIS A 32 -24.13 -22.47 -13.32
C HIS A 32 -25.66 -22.44 -13.54
N GLY A 33 -26.22 -21.25 -13.73
CA GLY A 33 -27.66 -21.07 -14.01
C GLY A 33 -28.57 -21.22 -12.80
N THR A 34 -28.03 -21.26 -11.58
CA THR A 34 -28.78 -21.31 -10.32
C THR A 34 -27.97 -20.74 -9.15
N ASP A 35 -28.52 -20.78 -7.94
CA ASP A 35 -27.95 -20.14 -6.77
C ASP A 35 -26.83 -21.00 -6.13
N THR A 36 -25.76 -20.34 -5.70
CA THR A 36 -24.74 -20.95 -4.83
C THR A 36 -24.76 -20.27 -3.48
N ALA A 37 -24.94 -21.03 -2.41
CA ALA A 37 -24.92 -20.48 -1.05
C ALA A 37 -23.51 -20.00 -0.69
N ALA A 38 -23.40 -18.75 -0.23
CA ALA A 38 -22.15 -18.14 0.18
C ALA A 38 -22.34 -17.26 1.44
N GLU A 39 -21.28 -17.15 2.24
CA GLU A 39 -21.16 -16.11 3.25
C GLU A 39 -20.51 -14.88 2.61
N ILE A 40 -21.24 -13.77 2.57
CA ILE A 40 -20.79 -12.53 1.92
C ILE A 40 -20.53 -11.46 2.98
N ARG A 41 -19.37 -10.81 2.91
CA ARG A 41 -18.99 -9.70 3.78
C ARG A 41 -18.45 -8.54 2.96
N THR A 42 -18.79 -7.33 3.37
CA THR A 42 -18.23 -6.10 2.82
C THR A 42 -17.20 -5.53 3.80
N LEU A 43 -15.98 -5.36 3.34
CA LEU A 43 -14.84 -4.90 4.12
C LEU A 43 -14.22 -3.68 3.43
N PRO A 44 -13.72 -2.70 4.20
CA PRO A 44 -13.05 -1.57 3.60
C PRO A 44 -11.60 -1.97 3.28
N GLY A 45 -11.15 -1.69 2.06
CA GLY A 45 -9.84 -2.06 1.53
C GLY A 45 -9.15 -0.88 0.86
N GLY A 46 -8.31 -1.21 -0.13
CA GLY A 46 -7.42 -0.31 -0.87
C GLY A 46 -6.02 -0.31 -0.28
N ALA A 47 -4.99 -0.50 -1.12
CA ALA A 47 -3.61 -0.68 -0.67
C ALA A 47 -3.11 0.55 0.11
N GLY A 48 -3.31 1.75 -0.46
CA GLY A 48 -2.97 3.01 0.22
C GLY A 48 -3.75 3.21 1.52
N ALA A 49 -5.05 2.93 1.52
CA ALA A 49 -5.88 3.03 2.73
C ALA A 49 -5.46 2.04 3.83
N ASN A 50 -5.13 0.80 3.45
CA ASN A 50 -4.66 -0.24 4.37
C ASN A 50 -3.31 0.14 4.98
N ALA A 51 -2.35 0.59 4.15
CA ALA A 51 -1.04 1.04 4.61
C ALA A 51 -1.17 2.22 5.59
N ALA A 52 -2.07 3.18 5.31
CA ALA A 52 -2.36 4.28 6.21
C ALA A 52 -2.91 3.79 7.58
N CYS A 53 -3.86 2.85 7.58
CA CYS A 53 -4.39 2.28 8.83
C CYS A 53 -3.32 1.53 9.62
N TRP A 54 -2.47 0.75 8.94
CA TRP A 54 -1.37 0.03 9.57
C TRP A 54 -0.27 0.96 10.10
N ALA A 55 -0.04 2.11 9.47
CA ALA A 55 0.85 3.13 9.99
C ALA A 55 0.34 3.70 11.32
N VAL A 56 -0.96 4.02 11.42
CA VAL A 56 -1.58 4.47 12.68
C VAL A 56 -1.48 3.38 13.75
N HIS A 57 -1.87 2.14 13.40
CA HIS A 57 -1.78 0.99 14.32
C HIS A 57 -0.36 0.73 14.81
N SER A 58 0.65 1.07 14.00
CA SER A 58 2.07 0.94 14.33
C SER A 58 2.63 2.15 15.10
N GLY A 59 1.79 3.10 15.51
CA GLY A 59 2.15 4.22 16.37
C GLY A 59 2.45 5.53 15.64
N CYS A 60 2.15 5.65 14.34
CA CYS A 60 2.27 6.93 13.63
C CYS A 60 1.14 7.88 14.06
N ALA A 61 1.52 9.04 14.63
CA ALA A 61 0.56 9.95 15.28
C ALA A 61 -0.30 10.78 14.31
N ASP A 62 0.24 11.18 13.14
CA ASP A 62 -0.49 11.92 12.11
C ASP A 62 -0.31 11.20 10.77
N VAL A 63 -1.37 10.55 10.30
CA VAL A 63 -1.43 9.87 9.00
C VAL A 63 -2.55 10.51 8.19
N ARG A 64 -2.23 10.94 6.98
CA ARG A 64 -3.15 11.56 6.03
C ARG A 64 -3.26 10.67 4.79
N LEU A 65 -4.45 10.58 4.22
CA LEU A 65 -4.70 9.82 2.99
C LEU A 65 -5.38 10.72 1.96
N LEU A 66 -4.76 10.91 0.79
CA LEU A 66 -5.44 11.44 -0.40
C LEU A 66 -5.88 10.26 -1.27
N ALA A 67 -7.18 10.16 -1.52
CA ALA A 67 -7.77 9.16 -2.40
C ALA A 67 -9.05 9.70 -3.06
N ARG A 68 -9.54 8.98 -4.07
CA ARG A 68 -10.80 9.30 -4.76
C ARG A 68 -11.79 8.17 -4.58
N VAL A 69 -13.04 8.51 -4.29
CA VAL A 69 -14.11 7.57 -3.94
C VAL A 69 -15.40 7.99 -4.63
N GLY A 70 -16.27 7.04 -4.98
CA GLY A 70 -17.58 7.38 -5.52
C GLY A 70 -18.51 7.91 -4.43
N ALA A 71 -19.54 8.66 -4.83
CA ALA A 71 -20.56 9.16 -3.90
C ALA A 71 -21.32 8.03 -3.16
N ASP A 72 -21.33 6.82 -3.71
CA ASP A 72 -22.00 5.63 -3.19
C ASP A 72 -21.44 5.08 -1.88
N ALA A 73 -20.14 5.26 -1.61
CA ALA A 73 -19.48 4.73 -0.41
C ALA A 73 -18.57 5.74 0.31
N HIS A 74 -18.60 7.02 -0.08
CA HIS A 74 -17.78 8.08 0.54
C HIS A 74 -17.88 8.09 2.08
N ASP A 75 -19.10 8.24 2.62
CA ASP A 75 -19.29 8.41 4.06
C ASP A 75 -18.87 7.17 4.85
N TRP A 76 -19.09 5.99 4.27
CA TRP A 76 -18.67 4.73 4.89
C TRP A 76 -17.15 4.63 4.98
N HIS A 77 -16.42 4.93 3.90
CA HIS A 77 -14.96 4.92 3.90
C HIS A 77 -14.38 6.03 4.79
N ALA A 78 -14.94 7.23 4.75
CA ALA A 78 -14.54 8.35 5.61
C ALA A 78 -14.66 7.98 7.09
N GLU A 79 -15.78 7.38 7.50
CA GLU A 79 -15.99 6.94 8.88
C GLU A 79 -15.03 5.81 9.28
N ARG A 80 -14.80 4.82 8.41
CA ARG A 80 -13.87 3.72 8.67
C ARG A 80 -12.43 4.21 8.83
N LEU A 81 -11.97 5.12 7.98
CA LEU A 81 -10.64 5.73 8.06
C LEU A 81 -10.50 6.58 9.32
N ARG A 82 -11.51 7.40 9.64
CA ARG A 82 -11.54 8.22 10.86
C ARG A 82 -11.46 7.36 12.12
N ARG A 83 -12.20 6.24 12.18
CA ARG A 83 -12.11 5.27 13.30
C ARG A 83 -10.73 4.66 13.43
N ALA A 84 -10.05 4.40 12.32
CA ALA A 84 -8.68 3.93 12.29
C ALA A 84 -7.64 5.05 12.59
N GLY A 85 -8.07 6.28 12.87
CA GLY A 85 -7.19 7.42 13.17
C GLY A 85 -6.54 8.07 11.95
N VAL A 86 -6.98 7.74 10.73
CA VAL A 86 -6.47 8.33 9.49
C VAL A 86 -7.25 9.61 9.16
N ARG A 87 -6.53 10.70 8.88
CA ARG A 87 -7.10 11.94 8.34
C ARG A 87 -7.31 11.80 6.84
N ALA A 88 -8.54 11.46 6.45
CA ALA A 88 -8.88 11.23 5.06
C ALA A 88 -9.18 12.54 4.31
N HIS A 89 -8.53 12.71 3.17
CA HIS A 89 -8.84 13.69 2.13
C HIS A 89 -9.44 12.93 0.94
N LEU A 90 -10.72 12.55 1.07
CA LEU A 90 -11.42 11.80 0.04
C LEU A 90 -12.07 12.76 -0.96
N VAL A 91 -11.65 12.69 -2.21
CA VAL A 91 -12.31 13.39 -3.31
C VAL A 91 -13.47 12.56 -3.81
N ILE A 92 -14.66 13.15 -3.86
CA ILE A 92 -15.85 12.50 -4.40
C ILE A 92 -15.79 12.53 -5.95
N ASP A 93 -16.02 11.38 -6.58
CA ASP A 93 -16.30 11.28 -8.01
C ASP A 93 -17.80 11.09 -8.22
N ASP A 94 -18.45 12.09 -8.84
CA ASP A 94 -19.88 12.04 -9.13
C ASP A 94 -20.22 11.21 -10.39
N LYS A 95 -19.21 10.71 -11.10
CA LYS A 95 -19.37 10.01 -12.39
C LYS A 95 -18.99 8.53 -12.33
N ALA A 96 -18.15 8.13 -11.40
CA ALA A 96 -17.71 6.75 -11.23
C ALA A 96 -18.07 6.23 -9.82
N PRO A 97 -18.50 4.97 -9.68
CA PRO A 97 -18.70 4.37 -8.37
C PRO A 97 -17.38 4.17 -7.63
N THR A 98 -17.46 3.88 -6.35
CA THR A 98 -16.31 3.46 -5.56
C THR A 98 -15.73 2.17 -6.13
N ALA A 99 -14.40 2.09 -6.20
CA ALA A 99 -13.72 0.88 -6.64
C ALA A 99 -14.17 -0.31 -5.79
N THR A 100 -14.42 -1.45 -6.41
CA THR A 100 -14.91 -2.65 -5.74
C THR A 100 -14.11 -3.86 -6.19
N VAL A 101 -13.63 -4.64 -5.22
CA VAL A 101 -12.98 -5.93 -5.49
C VAL A 101 -13.86 -7.04 -4.91
N ILE A 102 -14.36 -7.91 -5.77
CA ILE A 102 -15.04 -9.13 -5.34
C ILE A 102 -13.99 -10.21 -5.19
N CYS A 103 -13.82 -10.72 -3.97
CA CYS A 103 -12.95 -11.84 -3.66
C CYS A 103 -13.81 -13.09 -3.46
N LEU A 104 -13.76 -13.98 -4.45
CA LEU A 104 -14.37 -15.31 -4.37
C LEU A 104 -13.39 -16.24 -3.66
N VAL A 105 -13.83 -16.85 -2.56
CA VAL A 105 -13.02 -17.78 -1.77
C VAL A 105 -13.70 -19.15 -1.75
N ASP A 106 -13.01 -20.15 -2.28
CA ASP A 106 -13.54 -21.50 -2.37
C ASP A 106 -13.30 -22.34 -1.10
N ALA A 107 -13.74 -23.60 -1.12
CA ALA A 107 -13.57 -24.53 0.00
C ALA A 107 -12.11 -24.87 0.32
N SER A 108 -11.18 -24.65 -0.61
CA SER A 108 -9.73 -24.82 -0.44
C SER A 108 -9.01 -23.55 0.02
N ALA A 109 -9.76 -22.46 0.26
CA ALA A 109 -9.27 -21.12 0.58
C ALA A 109 -8.49 -20.44 -0.55
N GLU A 110 -8.60 -20.97 -1.78
CA GLU A 110 -8.08 -20.31 -2.98
C GLU A 110 -8.94 -19.08 -3.32
N ARG A 111 -8.29 -18.06 -3.87
CA ARG A 111 -8.89 -16.74 -4.10
C ARG A 111 -8.95 -16.41 -5.58
N THR A 112 -10.09 -15.92 -6.03
CA THR A 112 -10.25 -15.29 -7.35
C THR A 112 -10.76 -13.87 -7.16
N LEU A 113 -10.07 -12.90 -7.76
CA LEU A 113 -10.40 -11.48 -7.64
C LEU A 113 -11.09 -11.00 -8.92
N LEU A 114 -12.20 -10.29 -8.75
CA LEU A 114 -12.88 -9.57 -9.82
C LEU A 114 -12.88 -8.09 -9.43
N THR A 115 -12.19 -7.27 -10.21
CA THR A 115 -11.93 -5.86 -9.85
C THR A 115 -12.68 -4.92 -10.77
N ASP A 116 -13.51 -4.07 -10.19
CA ASP A 116 -13.95 -2.81 -10.81
C ASP A 116 -13.15 -1.66 -10.19
N SER A 117 -12.33 -1.01 -11.02
CA SER A 117 -11.42 0.04 -10.56
C SER A 117 -12.11 1.37 -10.25
N GLY A 118 -13.36 1.57 -10.67
CA GLY A 118 -14.20 2.72 -10.33
C GLY A 118 -13.47 4.07 -10.27
N ALA A 119 -13.66 4.79 -9.16
CA ALA A 119 -13.10 6.10 -8.88
C ALA A 119 -11.58 6.10 -8.60
N THR A 120 -11.00 4.97 -8.19
CA THR A 120 -9.58 4.87 -7.75
C THR A 120 -8.60 5.31 -8.83
N LEU A 121 -8.77 4.80 -10.05
CA LEU A 121 -7.83 5.07 -11.16
C LEU A 121 -8.04 6.44 -11.83
N ARG A 122 -8.92 7.27 -11.27
CA ARG A 122 -9.31 8.59 -11.77
C ARG A 122 -8.75 9.74 -10.91
N LEU A 123 -7.98 9.42 -9.87
CA LEU A 123 -7.27 10.42 -9.08
C LEU A 123 -6.31 11.19 -10.02
N SER A 124 -6.30 12.51 -9.89
CA SER A 124 -5.72 13.40 -10.91
C SER A 124 -5.07 14.64 -10.29
N PRO A 125 -4.26 15.40 -11.05
CA PRO A 125 -3.63 16.61 -10.53
C PRO A 125 -4.59 17.66 -9.96
N VAL A 126 -5.87 17.68 -10.36
CA VAL A 126 -6.86 18.63 -9.80
C VAL A 126 -7.31 18.26 -8.39
N ASP A 127 -7.03 17.03 -7.96
CA ASP A 127 -7.36 16.50 -6.63
C ASP A 127 -6.28 16.84 -5.59
N TRP A 128 -5.15 17.36 -6.08
CA TRP A 128 -3.99 17.65 -5.28
C TRP A 128 -3.95 19.11 -4.83
N SER A 129 -3.45 19.33 -3.62
CA SER A 129 -3.07 20.65 -3.13
C SER A 129 -1.68 20.60 -2.49
N PRO A 130 -0.75 21.53 -2.79
CA PRO A 130 0.56 21.58 -2.16
C PRO A 130 0.52 21.69 -0.63
N SER A 131 -0.56 22.21 -0.04
CA SER A 131 -0.72 22.29 1.42
C SER A 131 -0.88 20.92 2.08
N LEU A 132 -1.18 19.86 1.32
CA LEU A 132 -1.18 18.49 1.85
C LEU A 132 0.20 18.07 2.36
N LEU A 133 1.28 18.67 1.82
CA LEU A 133 2.65 18.44 2.26
C LEU A 133 3.04 19.24 3.52
N ASP A 134 2.15 20.05 4.08
CA ASP A 134 2.47 20.87 5.25
C ASP A 134 2.64 20.00 6.50
N GLY A 135 3.84 20.04 7.08
CA GLY A 135 4.21 19.21 8.23
C GLY A 135 4.40 17.73 7.91
N ILE A 136 4.48 17.35 6.63
CA ILE A 136 4.73 15.97 6.20
C ILE A 136 6.23 15.64 6.33
N GLY A 137 6.53 14.51 6.95
CA GLY A 137 7.89 13.96 7.08
C GLY A 137 8.20 12.85 6.06
N ARG A 138 7.19 12.15 5.53
CA ARG A 138 7.32 11.21 4.41
C ARG A 138 6.06 11.19 3.54
N LEU A 139 6.28 10.99 2.26
CA LEU A 139 5.26 10.70 1.28
C LEU A 139 5.32 9.22 0.88
N HIS A 140 4.16 8.60 0.77
CA HIS A 140 4.00 7.27 0.20
C HIS A 140 2.98 7.29 -0.92
N LEU A 141 3.33 6.67 -2.05
CA LEU A 141 2.49 6.55 -3.22
C LEU A 141 2.18 5.07 -3.45
N SER A 142 0.89 4.72 -3.51
CA SER A 142 0.49 3.38 -3.92
C SER A 142 0.81 3.14 -5.39
N GLY A 143 1.26 1.92 -5.71
CA GLY A 143 1.55 1.47 -7.07
C GLY A 143 0.39 1.64 -8.04
N TYR A 144 -0.86 1.59 -7.55
CA TYR A 144 -2.05 1.79 -8.38
C TYR A 144 -2.10 3.14 -9.11
N LEU A 145 -1.42 4.17 -8.58
CA LEU A 145 -1.31 5.47 -9.26
C LEU A 145 -0.56 5.39 -10.59
N PHE A 146 0.27 4.36 -10.79
CA PHE A 146 1.15 4.27 -11.95
C PHE A 146 0.52 3.59 -13.15
N PHE A 147 -0.70 3.05 -13.03
CA PHE A 147 -1.29 2.23 -14.10
C PHE A 147 -2.15 3.01 -15.10
N THR A 148 -2.69 4.18 -14.74
CA THR A 148 -3.38 5.07 -15.71
C THR A 148 -2.58 6.33 -15.99
N GLU A 149 -2.80 6.93 -17.17
CA GLU A 149 -2.10 8.17 -17.55
C GLU A 149 -2.46 9.33 -16.62
N VAL A 150 -3.73 9.47 -16.25
CA VAL A 150 -4.20 10.54 -15.37
C VAL A 150 -3.59 10.43 -13.97
N SER A 151 -3.53 9.22 -13.41
CA SER A 151 -2.96 8.98 -12.08
C SER A 151 -1.43 9.09 -12.10
N ARG A 152 -0.76 8.66 -13.19
CA ARG A 152 0.69 8.88 -13.36
C ARG A 152 1.07 10.35 -13.40
N ARG A 153 0.26 11.18 -14.06
CA ARG A 153 0.47 12.63 -14.07
C ARG A 153 0.36 13.23 -12.67
N LEU A 154 -0.58 12.74 -11.86
CA LEU A 154 -0.64 13.11 -10.45
C LEU A 154 0.60 12.63 -9.69
N ALA A 155 0.98 11.36 -9.79
CA ALA A 155 2.16 10.83 -9.11
C ALA A 155 3.41 11.67 -9.42
N ALA A 156 3.66 11.99 -10.69
CA ALA A 156 4.76 12.87 -11.10
C ALA A 156 4.69 14.27 -10.46
N PHE A 157 3.50 14.90 -10.43
CA PHE A 157 3.30 16.20 -9.80
C PHE A 157 3.59 16.18 -8.29
N VAL A 158 3.08 15.15 -7.61
CA VAL A 158 3.23 14.99 -6.15
C VAL A 158 4.69 14.68 -5.80
N MET A 159 5.36 13.82 -6.56
CA MET A 159 6.79 13.52 -6.36
C MET A 159 7.65 14.77 -6.53
N ALA A 160 7.43 15.56 -7.59
CA ALA A 160 8.15 16.81 -7.80
C ALA A 160 7.96 17.78 -6.62
N ALA A 161 6.72 17.98 -6.15
CA ALA A 161 6.42 18.84 -5.01
C ALA A 161 7.04 18.35 -3.69
N ALA A 162 7.14 17.02 -3.49
CA ALA A 162 7.81 16.43 -2.34
C ALA A 162 9.32 16.64 -2.39
N LEU A 163 9.94 16.44 -3.56
CA LEU A 163 11.37 16.65 -3.78
C LEU A 163 11.80 18.10 -3.55
N GLU A 164 10.99 19.07 -4.00
CA GLU A 164 11.21 20.51 -3.73
C GLU A 164 11.22 20.85 -2.24
N ARG A 165 10.57 20.02 -1.41
CA ARG A 165 10.52 20.16 0.06
C ARG A 165 11.44 19.19 0.79
N GLU A 166 12.29 18.47 0.07
CA GLU A 166 13.19 17.43 0.61
C GLU A 166 12.43 16.34 1.40
N ILE A 167 11.17 16.07 1.02
CA ILE A 167 10.35 15.04 1.64
C ILE A 167 10.65 13.70 0.96
N PRO A 168 11.13 12.69 1.72
CA PRO A 168 11.40 11.37 1.15
C PRO A 168 10.13 10.69 0.64
N VAL A 169 10.24 10.12 -0.56
CA VAL A 169 9.14 9.44 -1.26
C VAL A 169 9.35 7.92 -1.25
N SER A 170 8.30 7.18 -0.91
CA SER A 170 8.26 5.73 -1.00
C SER A 170 7.16 5.25 -1.94
N VAL A 171 7.39 4.11 -2.59
CA VAL A 171 6.43 3.46 -3.48
C VAL A 171 6.39 1.97 -3.19
N ASP A 172 5.20 1.38 -3.11
CA ASP A 172 4.99 -0.05 -3.30
C ASP A 172 4.49 -0.29 -4.75
N PRO A 173 4.88 -1.37 -5.44
CA PRO A 173 4.41 -1.61 -6.81
C PRO A 173 2.94 -2.05 -6.95
N ALA A 174 2.31 -2.46 -5.85
CA ALA A 174 0.91 -2.90 -5.71
C ALA A 174 0.45 -4.13 -6.52
N SER A 175 0.86 -4.33 -7.77
CA SER A 175 0.37 -5.45 -8.58
C SER A 175 1.30 -5.88 -9.72
N ALA A 176 1.80 -7.12 -9.66
CA ALA A 176 2.58 -7.74 -10.72
C ALA A 176 1.83 -7.77 -12.07
N GLY A 177 0.54 -8.14 -12.08
CA GLY A 177 -0.25 -8.21 -13.32
C GLY A 177 -0.39 -6.84 -14.02
N PHE A 178 -0.62 -5.78 -13.27
CA PHE A 178 -0.68 -4.43 -13.84
C PHE A 178 0.70 -3.92 -14.29
N ILE A 179 1.78 -4.36 -13.64
CA ILE A 179 3.15 -4.07 -14.08
C ILE A 179 3.47 -4.80 -15.39
N GLU A 180 3.02 -6.05 -15.56
CA GLU A 180 3.16 -6.78 -16.83
C GLU A 180 2.47 -6.04 -17.98
N GLU A 181 1.25 -5.55 -17.76
CA GLU A 181 0.52 -4.76 -18.75
C GLU A 181 1.18 -3.40 -19.06
N LEU A 182 1.70 -2.72 -18.04
CA LEU A 182 2.36 -1.42 -18.21
C LEU A 182 3.77 -1.54 -18.84
N GLY A 183 4.47 -2.63 -18.54
CA GLY A 183 5.87 -2.87 -18.82
C GLY A 183 6.79 -2.43 -17.66
N ALA A 184 7.69 -3.33 -17.25
CA ALA A 184 8.65 -3.11 -16.16
C ALA A 184 9.51 -1.85 -16.36
N ASP A 185 10.05 -1.64 -17.56
CA ASP A 185 10.88 -0.46 -17.86
C ASP A 185 10.13 0.85 -17.66
N ARG A 186 8.84 0.89 -18.04
CA ARG A 186 8.00 2.07 -17.89
C ARG A 186 7.67 2.34 -16.43
N PHE A 187 7.42 1.28 -15.64
CA PHE A 187 7.24 1.41 -14.20
C PHE A 187 8.52 1.93 -13.53
N LEU A 188 9.68 1.33 -13.82
CA LEU A 188 10.97 1.73 -13.26
C LEU A 188 11.38 3.15 -13.65
N ALA A 189 11.09 3.59 -14.89
CA ALA A 189 11.33 4.97 -15.30
C ALA A 189 10.52 5.98 -14.48
N ALA A 190 9.32 5.60 -14.03
CA ALA A 190 8.49 6.44 -13.16
C ALA A 190 9.01 6.53 -11.72
N MET A 191 10.01 5.74 -11.33
CA MET A 191 10.61 5.75 -9.98
C MET A 191 11.74 6.77 -9.83
N GLU A 192 12.03 7.57 -10.85
CA GLU A 192 13.00 8.68 -10.73
C GLU A 192 12.56 9.64 -9.62
N GLY A 193 13.44 9.85 -8.63
CA GLY A 193 13.16 10.66 -7.44
C GLY A 193 12.52 9.92 -6.26
N VAL A 194 12.23 8.62 -6.39
CA VAL A 194 11.78 7.79 -5.26
C VAL A 194 12.96 7.40 -4.38
N GLU A 195 12.83 7.56 -3.05
CA GLU A 195 13.85 7.11 -2.06
C GLU A 195 13.77 5.61 -1.83
N THR A 196 12.57 5.08 -1.62
CA THR A 196 12.37 3.69 -1.19
C THR A 196 11.33 2.98 -2.05
N LEU A 197 11.72 1.85 -2.65
CA LEU A 197 10.80 0.91 -3.29
C LEU A 197 10.55 -0.29 -2.38
N LEU A 198 9.29 -0.69 -2.23
CA LEU A 198 8.82 -1.71 -1.29
C LEU A 198 8.12 -2.89 -2.03
N PRO A 199 8.80 -3.59 -2.95
CA PRO A 199 8.16 -4.67 -3.71
C PRO A 199 8.02 -5.94 -2.87
N ASN A 200 7.09 -6.81 -3.27
CA ASN A 200 7.20 -8.23 -2.93
C ASN A 200 8.20 -8.95 -3.88
N VAL A 201 8.53 -10.21 -3.57
CA VAL A 201 9.51 -10.97 -4.35
C VAL A 201 9.11 -11.15 -5.81
N ASP A 202 7.82 -11.34 -6.10
CA ASP A 202 7.34 -11.58 -7.47
C ASP A 202 7.39 -10.29 -8.29
N GLU A 203 7.01 -9.15 -7.69
CA GLU A 203 7.19 -7.82 -8.28
C GLU A 203 8.66 -7.49 -8.50
N ALA A 204 9.54 -7.81 -7.55
CA ALA A 204 10.97 -7.55 -7.68
C ALA A 204 11.58 -8.36 -8.84
N ARG A 205 11.19 -9.63 -8.97
CA ARG A 205 11.59 -10.50 -10.09
C ARG A 205 11.08 -9.97 -11.42
N LEU A 206 9.80 -9.59 -11.47
CA LEU A 206 9.18 -9.05 -12.67
C LEU A 206 9.87 -7.75 -13.13
N LEU A 207 10.11 -6.83 -12.20
CA LEU A 207 10.72 -5.54 -12.50
C LEU A 207 12.16 -5.65 -13.00
N THR A 208 12.90 -6.66 -12.55
CA THR A 208 14.34 -6.81 -12.87
C THR A 208 14.63 -7.88 -13.92
N GLY A 209 13.70 -8.82 -14.15
CA GLY A 209 13.94 -10.03 -14.93
C GLY A 209 14.86 -11.06 -14.24
N LEU A 210 15.25 -10.83 -12.98
CA LEU A 210 16.15 -11.70 -12.21
C LEU A 210 15.35 -12.67 -11.34
N THR A 211 15.76 -13.94 -11.28
CA THR A 211 15.04 -14.98 -10.53
C THR A 211 15.44 -15.06 -9.06
N ASP A 212 16.70 -14.76 -8.74
CA ASP A 212 17.18 -14.74 -7.36
C ASP A 212 16.69 -13.45 -6.65
N PRO A 213 16.03 -13.57 -5.48
CA PRO A 213 15.51 -12.40 -4.76
C PRO A 213 16.59 -11.41 -4.29
N ALA A 214 17.79 -11.88 -3.95
CA ALA A 214 18.88 -11.00 -3.51
C ALA A 214 19.46 -10.22 -4.70
N ASP A 215 19.61 -10.86 -5.85
CA ASP A 215 20.03 -10.19 -7.09
C ASP A 215 18.97 -9.18 -7.55
N ALA A 216 17.68 -9.53 -7.50
CA ALA A 216 16.58 -8.61 -7.81
C ALA A 216 16.57 -7.40 -6.86
N ALA A 217 16.70 -7.62 -5.55
CA ALA A 217 16.78 -6.54 -4.56
C ALA A 217 17.99 -5.61 -4.81
N ALA A 218 19.15 -6.21 -5.09
CA ALA A 218 20.37 -5.48 -5.41
C ALA A 218 20.19 -4.63 -6.67
N GLU A 219 19.64 -5.17 -7.76
CA GLU A 219 19.41 -4.44 -9.01
C GLU A 219 18.43 -3.27 -8.82
N LEU A 220 17.34 -3.47 -8.09
CA LEU A 220 16.41 -2.36 -7.77
C LEU A 220 17.10 -1.24 -6.98
N SER A 221 17.99 -1.59 -6.04
CA SER A 221 18.76 -0.60 -5.27
C SER A 221 19.84 0.14 -6.08
N ARG A 222 20.00 -0.18 -7.37
CA ARG A 222 20.78 0.66 -8.33
C ARG A 222 19.91 1.71 -9.01
N ARG A 223 18.58 1.52 -9.01
CA ARG A 223 17.59 2.43 -9.60
C ARG A 223 17.02 3.42 -8.60
N VAL A 224 16.80 2.96 -7.36
CA VAL A 224 16.37 3.79 -6.22
C VAL A 224 17.39 3.67 -5.07
N PRO A 225 17.52 4.66 -4.19
CA PRO A 225 18.46 4.61 -3.06
C PRO A 225 18.28 3.38 -2.17
N VAL A 226 17.02 2.97 -1.90
CA VAL A 226 16.69 1.84 -1.04
C VAL A 226 15.65 0.94 -1.71
N ALA A 227 15.91 -0.37 -1.72
CA ALA A 227 14.90 -1.38 -2.04
C ALA A 227 14.70 -2.29 -0.83
N VAL A 228 13.45 -2.46 -0.39
CA VAL A 228 13.08 -3.41 0.67
C VAL A 228 12.12 -4.46 0.10
N VAL A 229 12.66 -5.64 -0.20
CA VAL A 229 11.90 -6.71 -0.85
C VAL A 229 11.30 -7.64 0.19
N THR A 230 9.98 -7.75 0.23
CA THR A 230 9.29 -8.72 1.10
C THR A 230 9.32 -10.12 0.48
N LEU A 231 9.59 -11.14 1.30
CA LEU A 231 9.72 -12.54 0.88
C LEU A 231 8.56 -13.41 1.41
N GLY A 232 7.41 -12.81 1.67
CA GLY A 232 6.29 -13.48 2.34
C GLY A 232 6.70 -14.08 3.69
N GLY A 233 6.53 -15.39 3.84
CA GLY A 233 6.87 -16.12 5.07
C GLY A 233 8.36 -16.20 5.41
N ASP A 234 9.25 -15.70 4.54
CA ASP A 234 10.71 -15.77 4.69
C ASP A 234 11.36 -14.44 5.12
N GLY A 235 10.55 -13.44 5.48
CA GLY A 235 11.01 -12.15 6.01
C GLY A 235 11.19 -11.10 4.91
N ALA A 236 12.29 -10.35 4.95
CA ALA A 236 12.57 -9.30 3.97
C ALA A 236 14.06 -9.11 3.69
N LEU A 237 14.39 -8.55 2.53
CA LEU A 237 15.74 -8.12 2.16
C LEU A 237 15.79 -6.60 2.12
N VAL A 238 16.85 -6.02 2.67
CA VAL A 238 17.15 -4.59 2.55
C VAL A 238 18.38 -4.44 1.66
N ALA A 239 18.26 -3.69 0.57
CA ALA A 239 19.32 -3.46 -0.40
C ALA A 239 19.58 -1.97 -0.62
N GLU A 240 20.86 -1.60 -0.72
CA GLU A 240 21.34 -0.24 -0.95
C GLU A 240 22.60 -0.26 -1.83
N ALA A 241 22.65 0.64 -2.81
CA ALA A 241 23.79 0.83 -3.70
C ALA A 241 24.24 -0.48 -4.39
N GLY A 242 23.29 -1.23 -4.94
CA GLY A 242 23.58 -2.42 -5.73
C GLY A 242 23.93 -3.67 -4.95
N ALA A 243 23.64 -3.72 -3.64
CA ALA A 243 23.93 -4.88 -2.79
C ALA A 243 22.92 -5.04 -1.65
N VAL A 244 22.60 -6.29 -1.30
CA VAL A 244 21.84 -6.61 -0.08
C VAL A 244 22.68 -6.28 1.15
N ARG A 245 22.15 -5.41 2.01
CA ARG A 245 22.78 -4.97 3.27
C ARG A 245 22.31 -5.76 4.47
N ALA A 246 21.07 -6.26 4.43
CA ALA A 246 20.53 -7.09 5.50
C ALA A 246 19.46 -8.04 4.99
N ARG A 247 19.34 -9.18 5.69
CA ARG A 247 18.17 -10.05 5.64
C ARG A 247 17.48 -10.00 7.00
N VAL A 248 16.23 -9.58 7.01
CA VAL A 248 15.38 -9.54 8.20
C VAL A 248 14.69 -10.90 8.31
N PRO A 249 14.79 -11.59 9.47
CA PRO A 249 14.17 -12.89 9.65
C PRO A 249 12.65 -12.80 9.67
N PRO A 250 11.94 -13.88 9.30
CA PRO A 250 10.49 -13.91 9.39
C PRO A 250 10.00 -13.89 10.83
N VAL A 251 8.76 -13.44 10.99
CA VAL A 251 8.01 -13.53 12.25
C VAL A 251 6.97 -14.64 12.09
N PRO A 252 7.05 -15.74 12.87
CA PRO A 252 6.10 -16.83 12.75
C PRO A 252 4.67 -16.37 12.99
N ALA A 253 3.76 -16.72 12.07
CA ALA A 253 2.34 -16.49 12.19
C ALA A 253 1.55 -17.65 11.59
N ARG A 254 0.37 -17.91 12.15
CA ARG A 254 -0.60 -18.81 11.54
C ARG A 254 -1.40 -18.01 10.52
N ALA A 255 -1.09 -18.17 9.24
CA ALA A 255 -1.81 -17.50 8.18
C ALA A 255 -3.28 -17.96 8.12
N VAL A 256 -4.19 -16.99 8.15
CA VAL A 256 -5.63 -17.09 7.96
C VAL A 256 -6.03 -16.42 6.65
N ASP A 257 -5.41 -15.29 6.33
CA ASP A 257 -5.71 -14.46 5.16
C ASP A 257 -4.48 -13.62 4.80
N SER A 258 -3.92 -13.75 3.60
CA SER A 258 -2.73 -12.99 3.20
C SER A 258 -3.01 -11.54 2.77
N THR A 259 -4.28 -11.12 2.73
CA THR A 259 -4.69 -9.78 2.26
C THR A 259 -4.06 -8.69 3.12
N GLY A 260 -3.50 -7.68 2.48
CA GLY A 260 -2.93 -6.52 3.16
C GLY A 260 -1.67 -6.81 3.97
N ALA A 261 -1.04 -7.98 3.84
CA ALA A 261 0.24 -8.26 4.50
C ALA A 261 1.36 -7.32 4.01
N GLY A 262 1.38 -7.03 2.70
CA GLY A 262 2.26 -6.01 2.10
C GLY A 262 1.92 -4.60 2.60
N ASP A 263 0.65 -4.22 2.59
CA ASP A 263 0.18 -2.93 3.11
C ASP A 263 0.55 -2.74 4.59
N ALA A 264 0.44 -3.80 5.39
CA ALA A 264 0.82 -3.83 6.79
C ALA A 264 2.33 -3.66 6.97
N PHE A 265 3.11 -4.37 6.15
CA PHE A 265 4.55 -4.20 6.11
C PHE A 265 4.90 -2.74 5.81
N THR A 266 4.32 -2.17 4.76
CA THR A 266 4.55 -0.80 4.30
C THR A 266 4.18 0.23 5.36
N GLY A 267 2.97 0.15 5.93
CA GLY A 267 2.50 1.06 6.97
C GLY A 267 3.42 1.07 8.20
N ALA A 268 3.79 -0.10 8.71
CA ALA A 268 4.66 -0.23 9.88
C ALA A 268 6.12 0.16 9.59
N PHE A 269 6.63 -0.17 8.41
CA PHE A 269 7.94 0.28 7.94
C PHE A 269 8.02 1.81 7.94
N LEU A 270 7.04 2.47 7.33
CA LEU A 270 7.01 3.93 7.20
C LEU A 270 6.83 4.61 8.56
N ALA A 271 5.97 4.09 9.43
CA ALA A 271 5.82 4.58 10.80
C ALA A 271 7.16 4.54 11.55
N ALA A 272 7.88 3.41 11.50
CA ALA A 272 9.19 3.27 12.15
C ALA A 272 10.24 4.23 11.56
N ARG A 273 10.26 4.41 10.23
CA ARG A 273 11.16 5.35 9.55
C ARG A 273 10.87 6.81 9.92
N LEU A 274 9.60 7.17 10.12
CA LEU A 274 9.18 8.49 10.60
C LEU A 274 9.74 8.81 11.99
N THR A 275 9.79 7.81 12.86
CA THR A 275 10.35 7.92 14.23
C THR A 275 11.88 7.72 14.29
N GLY A 276 12.56 7.69 13.14
CA GLY A 276 14.02 7.63 13.07
C GLY A 276 14.64 6.23 13.17
N ALA A 277 13.88 5.16 13.03
CA ALA A 277 14.45 3.81 12.96
C ALA A 277 15.32 3.64 11.71
N ASP A 278 16.41 2.89 11.80
CA ASP A 278 17.19 2.45 10.63
C ASP A 278 16.36 1.50 9.73
N LEU A 279 16.86 1.23 8.52
CA LEU A 279 16.16 0.40 7.53
C LEU A 279 15.88 -1.02 8.03
N VAL A 280 16.80 -1.62 8.79
CA VAL A 280 16.66 -3.00 9.28
C VAL A 280 15.59 -3.07 10.36
N ARG A 281 15.59 -2.12 11.30
CA ARG A 281 14.58 -2.00 12.36
C ARG A 281 13.20 -1.69 11.78
N ALA A 282 13.13 -0.82 10.78
CA ALA A 282 11.89 -0.51 10.07
C ALA A 282 11.35 -1.74 9.32
N ALA A 283 12.21 -2.46 8.58
CA ALA A 283 11.82 -3.70 7.90
C ALA A 283 11.38 -4.78 8.90
N ALA A 284 12.03 -4.88 10.07
CA ALA A 284 11.58 -5.77 11.14
C ALA A 284 10.21 -5.37 11.72
N ALA A 285 9.90 -4.07 11.81
CA ALA A 285 8.56 -3.60 12.17
C ALA A 285 7.53 -4.00 11.11
N GLY A 286 7.89 -3.83 9.83
CA GLY A 286 7.11 -4.31 8.69
C GLY A 286 6.81 -5.81 8.78
N CYS A 287 7.82 -6.65 9.00
CA CYS A 287 7.62 -8.10 9.13
C CYS A 287 6.69 -8.46 10.29
N ARG A 288 6.77 -7.77 11.44
CA ARG A 288 5.84 -7.98 12.56
C ARG A 288 4.40 -7.62 12.21
N ALA A 289 4.19 -6.48 11.55
CA ALA A 289 2.87 -6.06 11.13
C ALA A 289 2.28 -6.98 10.05
N GLY A 290 3.08 -7.40 9.06
CA GLY A 290 2.69 -8.40 8.07
C GLY A 290 2.29 -9.72 8.72
N ALA A 291 3.06 -10.21 9.70
CA ALA A 291 2.73 -11.40 10.48
C ALA A 291 1.42 -11.26 11.28
N GLN A 292 1.13 -10.07 11.80
CA GLN A 292 -0.15 -9.77 12.46
C GLN A 292 -1.31 -9.76 11.44
N ALA A 293 -1.13 -9.09 10.30
CA ALA A 293 -2.12 -8.99 9.25
C ALA A 293 -2.55 -10.37 8.75
N VAL A 294 -1.57 -11.25 8.50
CA VAL A 294 -1.90 -12.59 7.98
C VAL A 294 -2.72 -13.44 8.95
N ALA A 295 -2.73 -13.12 10.24
CA ALA A 295 -3.47 -13.83 11.27
C ALA A 295 -4.95 -13.39 11.37
N THR A 296 -5.37 -12.37 10.62
CA THR A 296 -6.71 -11.78 10.68
C THR A 296 -7.35 -11.69 9.29
N VAL A 297 -8.67 -11.73 9.19
CA VAL A 297 -9.38 -11.59 7.90
C VAL A 297 -9.47 -10.12 7.49
N GLY A 298 -9.14 -9.82 6.23
CA GLY A 298 -9.17 -8.48 5.65
C GLY A 298 -7.83 -7.74 5.73
N GLY A 299 -7.69 -6.65 4.97
CA GLY A 299 -6.42 -5.93 4.81
C GLY A 299 -6.09 -4.88 5.88
N ARG A 300 -7.01 -4.59 6.81
CA ARG A 300 -6.83 -3.57 7.85
C ARG A 300 -6.51 -4.21 9.21
N PRO A 301 -5.82 -3.48 10.12
CA PRO A 301 -5.65 -3.95 11.49
C PRO A 301 -7.01 -4.27 12.13
N PRO A 302 -7.08 -5.25 13.05
CA PRO A 302 -8.28 -5.45 13.84
C PRO A 302 -8.64 -4.16 14.60
N ASP A 303 -9.93 -3.86 14.72
CA ASP A 303 -10.40 -2.79 15.59
C ASP A 303 -9.77 -2.98 16.98
N GLY A 304 -9.21 -1.91 17.56
CA GLY A 304 -8.59 -1.96 18.88
C GLY A 304 -9.56 -2.47 19.95
N PRO A 305 -9.06 -2.94 21.11
CA PRO A 305 -9.92 -3.32 22.23
C PRO A 305 -10.84 -2.19 22.70
#